data_AF-A0A7Y0HR32-F1
#
_entry.id   AF-A0A7Y0HR32-F1
#
_cell.length_a   1.000
_cell.length_b   1.000
_cell.length_c   1.000
_cell.angle_alpha   90.00
_cell.angle_beta   90.00
_cell.angle_gamma   90.00
#
_symmetry.space_group_name_H-M   'P 1'
#
loop_
_entity.id
_entity.type
_entity.pdbx_description
1 polymer ?
#
loop_
_entity_poly.entity_id
_entity_poly.type
_entity_poly.pdbx_seq_one_letter_code
_entity_poly.pdbx_strand_id
1 'polypeptide(L)'
;MKIVVIGGGPGGYVAALKAALLGADVTVIEKGKVGGTCLNVGCIPTKALLACSDVLNTVKEAKKFGINFEADVKADFAAIMERKEKVVTNLVKGIEYLFESKGVKLVRGSGRLVSNKEVEVTKEDGTKESISADKIILSTGSVPVVPRFLPYDGKNVMTSDEVLNLKEQPKSMIIVGGGVIGCEIGQFLNRLGTEVKIVEMLPQLLPLEDEDTAKILQRSFKQGKLKFFVGDGISTVEVGDSNVVATLQSGKKVEAEKMLVAIGRRPYTDGLGLEELGIQTDRGKVIVNEYLETNIDGIYAIGDLTISPDLAHVASRQGIVAVENAILDKKKKMSYKAVPGCVFTEPEVASVGMKEKQAKEAGINYKVGKFDFRGLGKAQAMGKLQGFVKVITDEKDVIIGAAIIGERAADMLGELTVACEFGLTAEQVGEVIHPHPTLCEGIMEALHDVHKQSVHSVE
;
A
#
# COMPACT_ATOMS: atom_id res chain seq x y z
N MET A 1 27.83 13.40 14.36
CA MET A 1 26.43 13.51 14.81
C MET A 1 25.88 12.11 15.02
N LYS A 2 25.24 11.85 16.16
CA LYS A 2 24.60 10.58 16.52
C LYS A 2 23.11 10.63 16.20
N ILE A 3 22.61 9.70 15.39
CA ILE A 3 21.19 9.58 15.07
C ILE A 3 20.66 8.24 15.55
N VAL A 4 19.54 8.30 16.28
CA VAL A 4 18.77 7.11 16.64
C VAL A 4 17.49 7.07 15.83
N VAL A 5 17.22 5.93 15.20
CA VAL A 5 15.95 5.66 14.50
C VAL A 5 15.20 4.57 15.26
N ILE A 6 13.97 4.86 15.71
CA ILE A 6 13.10 3.88 16.38
C ILE A 6 12.12 3.31 15.34
N GLY A 7 12.29 2.03 15.02
CA GLY A 7 11.55 1.31 13.99
C GLY A 7 12.37 1.13 12.70
N GLY A 8 12.48 -0.11 12.24
CA GLY A 8 13.23 -0.53 11.05
C GLY A 8 12.36 -0.75 9.82
N GLY A 9 11.17 -0.15 9.75
CA GLY A 9 10.29 -0.18 8.56
C GLY A 9 10.81 0.66 7.38
N PRO A 10 10.06 0.76 6.27
CA PRO A 10 10.47 1.50 5.06
C PRO A 10 10.91 2.94 5.28
N GLY A 11 10.27 3.66 6.21
CA GLY A 11 10.74 4.99 6.61
C GLY A 11 12.06 4.92 7.38
N GLY A 12 12.10 4.08 8.41
CA GLY A 12 13.22 3.99 9.35
C GLY A 12 14.51 3.46 8.73
N TYR A 13 14.49 2.33 8.02
CA TYR A 13 15.74 1.81 7.44
C TYR A 13 16.26 2.71 6.30
N VAL A 14 15.38 3.36 5.54
CA VAL A 14 15.80 4.34 4.51
C VAL A 14 16.39 5.59 5.17
N ALA A 15 15.78 6.08 6.24
CA ALA A 15 16.33 7.18 7.03
C ALA A 15 17.73 6.81 7.58
N ALA A 16 17.87 5.63 8.17
CA ALA A 16 19.15 5.17 8.72
C ALA A 16 20.25 5.09 7.66
N LEU A 17 19.96 4.49 6.50
CA LEU A 17 20.91 4.38 5.39
C LEU A 17 21.27 5.75 4.81
N LYS A 18 20.29 6.67 4.70
CA LYS A 18 20.52 8.04 4.23
C LYS A 18 21.37 8.83 5.24
N ALA A 19 21.15 8.63 6.54
CA ALA A 19 21.92 9.29 7.60
C ALA A 19 23.38 8.80 7.59
N ALA A 20 23.60 7.49 7.46
CA ALA A 20 24.94 6.93 7.33
C ALA A 20 25.65 7.43 6.06
N LEU A 21 24.93 7.55 4.93
CA LEU A 21 25.45 8.13 3.70
C LEU A 21 25.91 9.60 3.88
N LEU A 22 25.27 10.35 4.78
CA LEU A 22 25.65 11.72 5.13
C LEU A 22 26.69 11.80 6.26
N GLY A 23 27.27 10.66 6.68
CA GLY A 23 28.36 10.61 7.66
C GLY A 23 27.92 10.64 9.13
N ALA A 24 26.65 10.39 9.43
CA ALA A 24 26.19 10.24 10.82
C ALA A 24 26.59 8.87 11.41
N ASP A 25 26.78 8.83 12.73
CA ASP A 25 26.82 7.59 13.52
C ASP A 25 25.37 7.19 13.82
N VAL A 26 24.93 6.04 13.30
CA VAL A 26 23.50 5.69 13.25
C VAL A 26 23.23 4.42 14.03
N THR A 27 22.25 4.50 14.93
CA THR A 27 21.67 3.33 15.59
C THR A 27 20.20 3.17 15.21
N VAL A 28 19.81 1.98 14.77
CA VAL A 28 18.41 1.58 14.53
C VAL A 28 17.97 0.67 15.65
N ILE A 29 16.82 0.97 16.25
CA ILE A 29 16.18 0.14 17.27
C ILE A 29 14.96 -0.53 16.62
N GLU A 30 14.97 -1.86 16.55
CA GLU A 30 13.88 -2.64 15.96
C GLU A 30 13.58 -3.86 16.83
N LYS A 31 12.30 -4.04 17.20
CA LYS A 31 11.87 -5.15 18.06
C LYS A 31 11.60 -6.45 17.31
N GLY A 32 11.25 -6.37 16.02
CA GLY A 32 10.99 -7.49 15.14
C GLY A 32 12.08 -7.68 14.09
N LYS A 33 11.69 -8.16 12.90
CA LYS A 33 12.55 -8.20 11.72
C LYS A 33 12.63 -6.80 11.09
N VAL A 34 13.79 -6.45 10.53
CA VAL A 34 13.92 -5.19 9.77
C VAL A 34 13.07 -5.23 8.50
N GLY A 35 12.78 -4.07 7.93
CA GLY A 35 11.81 -3.88 6.86
C GLY A 35 10.35 -3.69 7.34
N GLY A 36 10.09 -3.87 8.63
CA GLY A 36 8.82 -3.56 9.30
C GLY A 36 7.61 -4.25 8.66
N THR A 37 6.43 -3.62 8.76
CA THR A 37 5.17 -4.16 8.22
C THR A 37 5.26 -4.48 6.73
N CYS A 38 5.75 -3.53 5.91
CA CYS A 38 5.71 -3.67 4.45
C CYS A 38 6.49 -4.89 3.94
N LEU A 39 7.66 -5.16 4.53
CA LEU A 39 8.47 -6.31 4.14
C LEU A 39 8.00 -7.63 4.76
N ASN A 40 7.58 -7.62 6.01
CA ASN A 40 7.36 -8.86 6.76
C ASN A 40 5.91 -9.36 6.71
N VAL A 41 4.93 -8.45 6.75
CA VAL A 41 3.49 -8.77 6.91
C VAL A 41 2.59 -7.81 6.12
N GLY A 42 3.05 -7.36 4.94
CA GLY A 42 2.35 -6.36 4.13
C GLY A 42 2.69 -6.48 2.66
N CYS A 43 3.24 -5.41 2.09
CA CYS A 43 3.49 -5.25 0.66
C CYS A 43 4.15 -6.49 0.01
N ILE A 44 5.34 -6.87 0.48
CA ILE A 44 6.17 -7.88 -0.18
C ILE A 44 5.53 -9.27 -0.11
N PRO A 45 5.06 -9.77 1.05
CA PRO A 45 4.35 -11.04 1.12
C PRO A 45 3.14 -11.07 0.18
N THR A 46 2.29 -10.04 0.20
CA THR A 46 1.10 -10.00 -0.66
C THR A 46 1.47 -10.01 -2.13
N LYS A 47 2.48 -9.24 -2.55
CA LYS A 47 2.93 -9.20 -3.96
C LYS A 47 3.59 -10.51 -4.39
N ALA A 48 4.31 -11.18 -3.50
CA ALA A 48 4.85 -12.51 -3.77
C ALA A 48 3.75 -13.56 -3.99
N LEU A 49 2.66 -13.49 -3.21
CA LEU A 49 1.49 -14.37 -3.32
C LEU A 49 0.67 -14.08 -4.58
N LEU A 50 0.43 -12.79 -4.88
CA LEU A 50 -0.26 -12.37 -6.10
C LEU A 50 0.47 -12.87 -7.34
N ALA A 51 1.79 -12.70 -7.42
CA ALA A 51 2.60 -13.22 -8.52
C ALA A 51 2.47 -14.74 -8.72
N CYS A 52 2.35 -15.52 -7.65
CA CYS A 52 2.06 -16.96 -7.76
C CYS A 52 0.67 -17.21 -8.36
N SER A 53 -0.34 -16.43 -7.94
CA SER A 53 -1.70 -16.54 -8.49
C SER A 53 -1.80 -16.06 -9.94
N ASP A 54 -0.96 -15.13 -10.38
CA ASP A 54 -0.90 -14.65 -11.77
C ASP A 54 -0.35 -15.73 -12.69
N VAL A 55 0.68 -16.47 -12.24
CA VAL A 55 1.18 -17.65 -12.96
C VAL A 55 0.09 -18.71 -13.09
N LEU A 56 -0.62 -19.02 -12.00
CA LEU A 56 -1.74 -19.96 -12.03
C LEU A 56 -2.82 -19.53 -13.02
N ASN A 57 -3.19 -18.24 -13.01
CA ASN A 57 -4.19 -17.70 -13.92
C ASN A 57 -3.72 -17.77 -15.39
N THR A 58 -2.47 -17.42 -15.66
CA THR A 58 -1.86 -17.51 -16.99
C THR A 58 -1.94 -18.93 -17.55
N VAL A 59 -1.60 -19.93 -16.72
CA VAL A 59 -1.68 -21.34 -17.11
C VAL A 59 -3.13 -21.75 -17.36
N LYS A 60 -4.10 -21.33 -16.52
CA LYS A 60 -5.53 -21.58 -16.73
C LYS A 60 -6.07 -20.94 -18.01
N GLU A 61 -5.52 -19.81 -18.42
CA GLU A 61 -5.92 -19.07 -19.61
C GLU A 61 -5.15 -19.45 -20.87
N ALA A 62 -4.14 -20.31 -20.78
CA ALA A 62 -3.25 -20.67 -21.88
C ALA A 62 -3.98 -21.15 -23.16
N LYS A 63 -5.14 -21.80 -23.00
CA LYS A 63 -5.99 -22.22 -24.12
C LYS A 63 -6.46 -21.06 -25.00
N LYS A 64 -6.67 -19.86 -24.43
CA LYS A 64 -7.00 -18.63 -25.19
C LYS A 64 -5.89 -18.23 -26.15
N PHE A 65 -4.66 -18.67 -25.88
CA PHE A 65 -3.47 -18.46 -26.71
C PHE A 65 -3.12 -19.67 -27.59
N GLY A 66 -4.03 -20.64 -27.73
CA GLY A 66 -3.80 -21.84 -28.53
C GLY A 66 -2.89 -22.88 -27.90
N ILE A 67 -2.51 -22.71 -26.63
CA ILE A 67 -1.67 -23.66 -25.89
C ILE A 67 -2.59 -24.65 -25.17
N ASN A 68 -2.59 -25.90 -25.62
CA ASN A 68 -3.39 -26.98 -25.03
C ASN A 68 -2.49 -27.94 -24.24
N PHE A 69 -2.94 -28.36 -23.06
CA PHE A 69 -2.30 -29.44 -22.29
C PHE A 69 -3.37 -30.20 -21.49
N GLU A 70 -3.16 -31.49 -21.29
CA GLU A 70 -4.09 -32.39 -20.61
C GLU A 70 -3.64 -32.59 -19.16
N ALA A 71 -3.80 -31.56 -18.32
CA ALA A 71 -3.53 -31.67 -16.89
C ALA A 71 -4.43 -30.74 -16.07
N ASP A 72 -4.91 -31.24 -14.93
CA ASP A 72 -5.59 -30.40 -13.94
C ASP A 72 -4.54 -29.60 -13.15
N VAL A 73 -4.60 -28.28 -13.26
CA VAL A 73 -3.61 -27.38 -12.68
C VAL A 73 -4.00 -27.05 -11.25
N LYS A 74 -3.33 -27.70 -10.31
CA LYS A 74 -3.54 -27.51 -8.87
C LYS A 74 -2.44 -26.65 -8.26
N ALA A 75 -2.83 -25.69 -7.43
CA ALA A 75 -1.90 -24.90 -6.64
C ALA A 75 -1.46 -25.71 -5.41
N ASP A 76 -0.15 -25.76 -5.18
CA ASP A 76 0.41 -26.21 -3.89
C ASP A 76 0.51 -25.00 -2.97
N PHE A 77 -0.45 -24.87 -2.06
CA PHE A 77 -0.50 -23.75 -1.13
C PHE A 77 0.74 -23.69 -0.23
N ALA A 78 1.24 -24.83 0.24
CA ALA A 78 2.41 -24.89 1.12
C ALA A 78 3.67 -24.39 0.39
N ALA A 79 3.89 -24.84 -0.85
CA ALA A 79 5.00 -24.37 -1.67
C ALA A 79 4.90 -22.87 -2.03
N ILE A 80 3.67 -22.36 -2.25
CA ILE A 80 3.43 -20.93 -2.47
C ILE A 80 3.83 -20.11 -1.23
N MET A 81 3.42 -20.56 -0.04
CA MET A 81 3.77 -19.90 1.23
C MET A 81 5.27 -19.96 1.52
N GLU A 82 5.92 -21.10 1.24
CA GLU A 82 7.38 -21.24 1.35
C GLU A 82 8.12 -20.27 0.43
N ARG A 83 7.70 -20.17 -0.84
CA ARG A 83 8.28 -19.20 -1.78
C ARG A 83 8.15 -17.77 -1.27
N LYS A 84 6.99 -17.38 -0.75
CA LYS A 84 6.77 -16.07 -0.12
C LYS A 84 7.76 -15.85 1.03
N GLU A 85 7.94 -16.82 1.93
CA GLU A 85 8.87 -16.68 3.06
C GLU A 85 10.33 -16.56 2.60
N LYS A 86 10.71 -17.28 1.53
CA LYS A 86 12.04 -17.18 0.94
C LYS A 86 12.32 -15.77 0.40
N VAL A 87 11.33 -15.16 -0.28
CA VAL A 87 11.43 -13.77 -0.76
C VAL A 87 11.60 -12.79 0.41
N VAL A 88 10.76 -12.90 1.44
CA VAL A 88 10.84 -12.06 2.65
C VAL A 88 12.20 -12.20 3.33
N THR A 89 12.64 -13.43 3.59
CA THR A 89 13.91 -13.72 4.27
C THR A 89 15.11 -13.15 3.51
N ASN A 90 15.13 -13.28 2.18
CA ASN A 90 16.22 -12.75 1.36
C ASN A 90 16.29 -11.22 1.43
N LEU A 91 15.15 -10.54 1.39
CA LEU A 91 15.09 -9.08 1.47
C LEU A 91 15.43 -8.56 2.88
N VAL A 92 15.02 -9.27 3.94
CA VAL A 92 15.42 -8.94 5.32
C VAL A 92 16.95 -9.01 5.45
N LYS A 93 17.56 -10.10 4.98
CA LYS A 93 19.03 -10.25 4.95
C LYS A 93 19.70 -9.16 4.11
N GLY A 94 19.07 -8.74 3.03
CA GLY A 94 19.55 -7.61 2.21
C GLY A 94 19.62 -6.30 2.99
N ILE A 95 18.61 -5.98 3.80
CA ILE A 95 18.63 -4.78 4.66
C ILE A 95 19.69 -4.90 5.75
N GLU A 96 19.81 -6.06 6.39
CA GLU A 96 20.84 -6.30 7.43
C GLU A 96 22.26 -6.16 6.86
N TYR A 97 22.50 -6.70 5.66
CA TYR A 97 23.75 -6.51 4.94
C TYR A 97 24.01 -5.03 4.59
N LEU A 98 22.98 -4.29 4.18
CA LEU A 98 23.13 -2.85 3.92
C LEU A 98 23.51 -2.10 5.20
N PHE A 99 22.91 -2.42 6.35
CA PHE A 99 23.30 -1.83 7.63
C PHE A 99 24.76 -2.13 7.98
N GLU A 100 25.18 -3.38 7.89
CA GLU A 100 26.58 -3.79 8.14
C GLU A 100 27.55 -3.04 7.21
N SER A 101 27.28 -3.02 5.90
CA SER A 101 28.13 -2.36 4.89
C SER A 101 28.26 -0.84 5.09
N LYS A 102 27.33 -0.22 5.81
CA LYS A 102 27.29 1.22 6.09
C LYS A 102 27.61 1.57 7.54
N GLY A 103 27.97 0.58 8.37
CA GLY A 103 28.26 0.79 9.79
C GLY A 103 27.05 1.22 10.62
N VAL A 104 25.83 0.95 10.17
CA VAL A 104 24.60 1.23 10.94
C VAL A 104 24.46 0.16 12.03
N LYS A 105 24.44 0.59 13.29
CA LYS A 105 24.24 -0.32 14.43
C LYS A 105 22.77 -0.71 14.54
N LEU A 106 22.46 -2.00 14.39
CA LEU A 106 21.12 -2.53 14.67
C LEU A 106 21.05 -3.04 16.12
N VAL A 107 20.12 -2.50 16.90
CA VAL A 107 19.81 -2.95 18.26
C VAL A 107 18.43 -3.61 18.26
N ARG A 108 18.37 -4.88 18.68
CA ARG A 108 17.12 -5.62 18.82
C ARG A 108 16.46 -5.28 20.15
N GLY A 109 15.28 -4.70 20.10
CA GLY A 109 14.53 -4.33 21.30
C GLY A 109 13.47 -3.26 21.05
N SER A 110 12.72 -2.95 22.10
CA SER A 110 11.72 -1.89 22.09
C SER A 110 12.33 -0.58 22.58
N GLY A 111 12.31 0.45 21.74
CA GLY A 111 12.80 1.79 22.07
C GLY A 111 11.71 2.65 22.69
N ARG A 112 12.04 3.36 23.78
CA ARG A 112 11.20 4.34 24.47
C ARG A 112 11.96 5.64 24.65
N LEU A 113 11.34 6.77 24.33
CA LEU A 113 11.91 8.09 24.59
C LEU A 113 12.02 8.34 26.09
N VAL A 114 13.19 8.77 26.54
CA VAL A 114 13.46 9.22 27.93
C VAL A 114 13.67 10.73 27.96
N SER A 115 14.33 11.26 26.93
CA SER A 115 14.46 12.70 26.68
C SER A 115 14.59 12.96 25.18
N ASN A 116 14.75 14.21 24.76
CA ASN A 116 15.02 14.54 23.36
C ASN A 116 16.42 14.14 22.87
N LYS A 117 17.26 13.59 23.75
CA LYS A 117 18.63 13.14 23.45
C LYS A 117 18.93 11.73 23.93
N GLU A 118 17.94 10.99 24.41
CA GLU A 118 18.13 9.67 24.99
C GLU A 118 16.93 8.75 24.77
N VAL A 119 17.25 7.52 24.34
CA VAL A 119 16.28 6.43 24.13
C VAL A 119 16.69 5.25 25.01
N GLU A 120 15.76 4.76 25.83
CA GLU A 120 15.90 3.48 26.54
C GLU A 120 15.47 2.36 25.60
N VAL A 121 16.29 1.30 25.51
CA VAL A 121 15.97 0.10 24.76
C VAL A 121 15.78 -1.06 25.73
N THR A 122 14.60 -1.67 25.70
CA THR A 122 14.34 -2.94 26.40
C THR A 122 14.54 -4.11 25.43
N LYS A 123 15.51 -4.98 25.70
CA LYS A 123 15.81 -6.18 24.90
C LYS A 123 14.85 -7.32 25.23
N GLU A 124 14.88 -8.39 24.45
CA GLU A 124 14.00 -9.56 24.64
C GLU A 124 14.18 -10.24 26.00
N ASP A 125 15.39 -10.21 26.56
CA ASP A 125 15.71 -10.74 27.90
C ASP A 125 15.30 -9.80 29.06
N GLY A 126 14.66 -8.67 28.74
CA GLY A 126 14.26 -7.65 29.70
C GLY A 126 15.39 -6.70 30.14
N THR A 127 16.62 -6.89 29.65
CA THR A 127 17.70 -5.96 29.93
C THR A 127 17.44 -4.61 29.28
N LYS A 128 17.84 -3.55 29.97
CA LYS A 128 17.66 -2.16 29.55
C LYS A 128 19.00 -1.51 29.27
N GLU A 129 19.11 -0.81 28.14
CA GLU A 129 20.26 0.04 27.84
C GLU A 129 19.80 1.42 27.38
N SER A 130 20.55 2.46 27.74
CA SER A 130 20.27 3.84 27.31
C SER A 130 21.20 4.21 26.16
N ILE A 131 20.65 4.82 25.11
CA ILE A 131 21.37 5.22 23.90
C ILE A 131 21.20 6.72 23.72
N SER A 132 22.31 7.46 23.81
CA SER A 132 22.31 8.90 23.56
C SER A 132 22.31 9.23 22.07
N ALA A 133 21.59 10.29 21.69
CA ALA A 133 21.45 10.77 20.33
C ALA A 133 21.52 12.30 20.27
N ASP A 134 22.03 12.84 19.16
CA ASP A 134 21.91 14.27 18.85
C ASP A 134 20.54 14.57 18.23
N LYS A 135 20.01 13.63 17.43
CA LYS A 135 18.70 13.69 16.77
C LYS A 135 18.02 12.32 16.79
N ILE A 136 16.70 12.28 16.92
CA ILE A 136 15.89 11.05 17.00
C ILE A 136 14.84 11.05 15.88
N ILE A 137 14.68 9.92 15.19
CA ILE A 137 13.65 9.72 14.16
C ILE A 137 12.70 8.60 14.60
N LEU A 138 11.44 8.94 14.77
CA LEU A 138 10.37 8.00 15.12
C LEU A 138 9.72 7.43 13.86
N SER A 139 9.78 6.11 13.70
CA SER A 139 9.27 5.37 12.53
C SER A 139 8.62 4.05 12.94
N THR A 140 7.85 4.05 14.03
CA THR A 140 7.21 2.84 14.60
C THR A 140 6.03 2.31 13.79
N GLY A 141 5.59 3.04 12.75
CA GLY A 141 4.62 2.58 11.77
C GLY A 141 3.21 2.43 12.31
N SER A 142 2.49 1.41 11.84
CA SER A 142 1.08 1.18 12.13
C SER A 142 0.77 -0.30 12.37
N VAL A 143 -0.37 -0.56 13.00
CA VAL A 143 -0.91 -1.90 13.25
C VAL A 143 -2.36 -2.01 12.76
N PRO A 144 -2.86 -3.22 12.42
CA PRO A 144 -4.25 -3.42 12.03
C PRO A 144 -5.25 -2.93 13.09
N VAL A 145 -6.40 -2.44 12.64
CA VAL A 145 -7.52 -2.09 13.53
C VAL A 145 -8.50 -3.24 13.62
N VAL A 146 -8.81 -3.64 14.84
CA VAL A 146 -9.86 -4.61 15.15
C VAL A 146 -10.88 -3.95 16.08
N PRO A 147 -12.14 -3.76 15.64
CA PRO A 147 -13.21 -3.28 16.52
C PRO A 147 -13.44 -4.23 17.68
N ARG A 148 -13.64 -3.69 18.89
CA ARG A 148 -13.80 -4.47 20.14
C ARG A 148 -14.92 -5.52 20.10
N PHE A 149 -15.94 -5.30 19.27
CA PHE A 149 -17.08 -6.21 19.14
C PHE A 149 -16.78 -7.43 18.26
N LEU A 150 -15.68 -7.41 17.49
CA LEU A 150 -15.27 -8.58 16.70
C LEU A 150 -14.46 -9.55 17.57
N PRO A 151 -14.80 -10.86 17.57
CA PRO A 151 -14.14 -11.86 18.39
C PRO A 151 -12.79 -12.28 17.79
N TYR A 152 -11.84 -11.36 17.73
CA TYR A 152 -10.49 -11.60 17.21
C TYR A 152 -9.70 -12.58 18.07
N ASP A 153 -9.20 -13.64 17.44
CA ASP A 153 -8.45 -14.72 18.08
C ASP A 153 -7.11 -15.03 17.36
N GLY A 154 -6.84 -14.34 16.25
CA GLY A 154 -5.65 -14.57 15.42
C GLY A 154 -5.63 -15.93 14.69
N LYS A 155 -6.76 -16.66 14.65
CA LYS A 155 -6.85 -18.03 14.09
C LYS A 155 -8.07 -18.25 13.20
N ASN A 156 -9.26 -17.93 13.69
CA ASN A 156 -10.52 -17.99 12.95
C ASN A 156 -10.98 -16.60 12.54
N VAL A 157 -10.78 -15.60 13.39
CA VAL A 157 -10.95 -14.19 13.11
C VAL A 157 -9.59 -13.51 13.25
N MET A 158 -9.05 -13.05 12.13
CA MET A 158 -7.66 -12.61 12.02
C MET A 158 -7.50 -11.29 11.26
N THR A 159 -6.28 -10.77 11.19
CA THR A 159 -5.92 -9.57 10.44
C THR A 159 -4.94 -9.90 9.30
N SER A 160 -4.43 -8.85 8.64
CA SER A 160 -3.36 -8.98 7.64
C SER A 160 -2.10 -9.66 8.18
N ASP A 161 -1.84 -9.54 9.48
CA ASP A 161 -0.59 -9.99 10.08
C ASP A 161 -0.54 -11.53 10.14
N GLU A 162 -1.68 -12.18 10.38
CA GLU A 162 -1.79 -13.65 10.44
C GLU A 162 -2.09 -14.29 9.08
N VAL A 163 -2.95 -13.66 8.27
CA VAL A 163 -3.46 -14.28 7.02
C VAL A 163 -2.34 -14.55 6.01
N LEU A 164 -1.27 -13.76 6.03
CA LEU A 164 -0.09 -13.92 5.18
C LEU A 164 0.84 -15.06 5.63
N ASN A 165 0.47 -15.76 6.71
CA ASN A 165 1.21 -16.87 7.33
C ASN A 165 0.32 -18.11 7.56
N LEU A 166 -0.81 -18.23 6.86
CA LEU A 166 -1.66 -19.41 6.91
C LEU A 166 -0.89 -20.68 6.55
N LYS A 167 -1.09 -21.75 7.33
CA LYS A 167 -0.46 -23.06 7.07
C LYS A 167 -1.24 -23.89 6.04
N GLU A 168 -2.55 -23.68 6.00
CA GLU A 168 -3.47 -24.41 5.12
C GLU A 168 -4.37 -23.41 4.40
N GLN A 169 -4.73 -23.74 3.16
CA GLN A 169 -5.68 -22.93 2.40
C GLN A 169 -7.09 -23.09 2.99
N PRO A 170 -7.76 -21.99 3.38
CA PRO A 170 -9.13 -22.08 3.88
C PRO A 170 -10.09 -22.42 2.73
N LYS A 171 -11.12 -23.21 3.04
CA LYS A 171 -12.19 -23.55 2.10
C LYS A 171 -13.03 -22.32 1.74
N SER A 172 -13.26 -21.43 2.69
CA SER A 172 -13.99 -20.19 2.50
C SER A 172 -13.51 -19.08 3.46
N MET A 173 -13.65 -17.82 3.05
CA MET A 173 -13.25 -16.67 3.87
C MET A 173 -14.23 -15.50 3.73
N ILE A 174 -14.65 -14.93 4.86
CA ILE A 174 -15.25 -13.60 4.91
C ILE A 174 -14.14 -12.56 5.05
N ILE A 175 -14.14 -11.53 4.23
CA ILE A 175 -13.21 -10.40 4.34
C ILE A 175 -14.02 -9.16 4.70
N VAL A 176 -13.76 -8.59 5.87
CA VAL A 176 -14.39 -7.35 6.34
C VAL A 176 -13.51 -6.17 5.93
N GLY A 177 -14.02 -5.34 5.03
CA GLY A 177 -13.29 -4.24 4.40
C GLY A 177 -12.98 -4.53 2.92
N GLY A 178 -13.50 -3.70 2.03
CA GLY A 178 -13.28 -3.70 0.59
C GLY A 178 -12.21 -2.71 0.13
N GLY A 179 -11.27 -2.35 1.01
CA GLY A 179 -10.08 -1.57 0.68
C GLY A 179 -8.98 -2.41 0.01
N VAL A 180 -7.82 -1.80 -0.20
CA VAL A 180 -6.65 -2.37 -0.91
C VAL A 180 -6.30 -3.78 -0.41
N ILE A 181 -6.10 -3.94 0.90
CA ILE A 181 -5.70 -5.22 1.52
C ILE A 181 -6.76 -6.29 1.28
N GLY A 182 -8.04 -5.97 1.50
CA GLY A 182 -9.14 -6.91 1.34
C GLY A 182 -9.31 -7.38 -0.11
N CYS A 183 -9.17 -6.46 -1.07
CA CYS A 183 -9.24 -6.79 -2.50
C CYS A 183 -8.07 -7.64 -2.96
N GLU A 184 -6.82 -7.31 -2.59
CA GLU A 184 -5.63 -8.08 -2.98
C GLU A 184 -5.67 -9.51 -2.42
N ILE A 185 -5.90 -9.65 -1.11
CA ILE A 185 -5.93 -10.97 -0.45
C ILE A 185 -7.14 -11.78 -0.92
N GLY A 186 -8.29 -11.13 -1.09
CA GLY A 186 -9.49 -11.77 -1.60
C GLY A 186 -9.32 -12.32 -3.02
N GLN A 187 -8.69 -11.56 -3.91
CA GLN A 187 -8.36 -12.03 -5.26
C GLN A 187 -7.41 -13.23 -5.21
N PHE A 188 -6.33 -13.14 -4.43
CA PHE A 188 -5.36 -14.22 -4.30
C PHE A 188 -6.04 -15.53 -3.88
N LEU A 189 -6.76 -15.53 -2.76
CA LEU A 189 -7.43 -16.73 -2.25
C LEU A 189 -8.51 -17.25 -3.21
N ASN A 190 -9.30 -16.36 -3.81
CA ASN A 190 -10.32 -16.75 -4.79
C ASN A 190 -9.74 -17.46 -6.02
N ARG A 191 -8.57 -17.01 -6.52
CA ARG A 191 -7.88 -17.65 -7.66
C ARG A 191 -7.36 -19.05 -7.35
N LEU A 192 -7.00 -19.29 -6.09
CA LEU A 192 -6.63 -20.61 -5.58
C LEU A 192 -7.85 -21.50 -5.30
N GLY A 193 -9.07 -20.96 -5.38
CA GLY A 193 -10.33 -21.71 -5.24
C GLY A 193 -11.01 -21.59 -3.88
N THR A 194 -10.52 -20.75 -2.97
CA THR A 194 -11.22 -20.43 -1.72
C THR A 194 -12.50 -19.64 -2.03
N GLU A 195 -13.63 -20.00 -1.41
CA GLU A 195 -14.86 -19.21 -1.56
C GLU A 195 -14.75 -17.90 -0.75
N VAL A 196 -14.44 -16.80 -1.42
CA VAL A 196 -14.26 -15.48 -0.80
C VAL A 196 -15.54 -14.64 -0.86
N LYS A 197 -15.86 -13.98 0.26
CA LYS A 197 -16.97 -13.03 0.42
C LYS A 197 -16.44 -11.73 1.04
N ILE A 198 -16.31 -10.66 0.24
CA ILE A 198 -15.92 -9.34 0.77
C ILE A 198 -17.16 -8.59 1.25
N VAL A 199 -17.10 -8.00 2.44
CA VAL A 199 -18.15 -7.15 3.02
C VAL A 199 -17.57 -5.76 3.21
N GLU A 200 -18.18 -4.77 2.56
CA GLU A 200 -17.78 -3.36 2.59
C GLU A 200 -18.99 -2.50 2.93
N MET A 201 -18.85 -1.70 3.99
CA MET A 201 -19.91 -0.83 4.48
C MET A 201 -20.16 0.34 3.52
N LEU A 202 -19.13 0.79 2.80
CA LEU A 202 -19.22 1.86 1.84
C LEU A 202 -19.81 1.38 0.49
N PRO A 203 -20.31 2.30 -0.36
CA PRO A 203 -21.09 1.93 -1.55
C PRO A 203 -20.34 1.15 -2.64
N GLN A 204 -19.02 1.02 -2.54
CA GLN A 204 -18.18 0.36 -3.55
C GLN A 204 -16.92 -0.25 -2.93
N LEU A 205 -16.32 -1.21 -3.64
CA LEU A 205 -14.93 -1.63 -3.41
C LEU A 205 -13.96 -0.49 -3.76
N LEU A 206 -12.80 -0.46 -3.11
CA LEU A 206 -11.84 0.63 -3.18
C LEU A 206 -12.54 2.00 -3.01
N PRO A 207 -13.15 2.23 -1.84
CA PRO A 207 -14.02 3.40 -1.63
C PRO A 207 -13.32 4.75 -1.74
N LEU A 208 -11.98 4.75 -1.70
CA LEU A 208 -11.19 5.96 -1.92
C LEU A 208 -11.00 6.27 -3.41
N GLU A 209 -11.14 5.31 -4.33
CA GLU A 209 -10.98 5.52 -5.77
C GLU A 209 -12.24 6.11 -6.42
N ASP A 210 -12.09 6.69 -7.62
CA ASP A 210 -13.25 7.17 -8.39
C ASP A 210 -14.21 6.02 -8.76
N GLU A 211 -15.49 6.34 -8.89
CA GLU A 211 -16.54 5.34 -9.12
C GLU A 211 -16.36 4.55 -10.42
N ASP A 212 -15.84 5.18 -11.47
CA ASP A 212 -15.63 4.53 -12.76
C ASP A 212 -14.53 3.46 -12.69
N THR A 213 -13.48 3.74 -11.93
CA THR A 213 -12.43 2.78 -11.57
C THR A 213 -12.99 1.61 -10.76
N ALA A 214 -13.73 1.89 -9.68
CA ALA A 214 -14.33 0.85 -8.83
C ALA A 214 -15.32 -0.03 -9.61
N LYS A 215 -16.10 0.54 -10.53
CA LYS A 215 -17.04 -0.20 -11.39
C LYS A 215 -16.33 -1.22 -12.28
N ILE A 216 -15.17 -0.88 -12.86
CA ILE A 216 -14.40 -1.82 -13.67
C ILE A 216 -13.83 -2.96 -12.81
N LEU A 217 -13.24 -2.66 -11.65
CA LEU A 217 -12.74 -3.69 -10.73
C LEU A 217 -13.86 -4.65 -10.28
N GLN A 218 -15.00 -4.11 -9.87
CA GLN A 218 -16.17 -4.90 -9.46
C GLN A 218 -16.70 -5.80 -10.57
N ARG A 219 -16.63 -5.37 -11.84
CA ARG A 219 -16.96 -6.21 -13.00
C ARG A 219 -15.95 -7.35 -13.16
N SER A 220 -14.66 -7.06 -13.05
CA SER A 220 -13.60 -8.09 -13.09
C SER A 220 -13.80 -9.14 -11.98
N PHE A 221 -14.05 -8.70 -10.74
CA PHE A 221 -14.27 -9.61 -9.61
C PHE A 221 -15.51 -10.48 -9.80
N LYS A 222 -16.60 -9.93 -10.34
CA LYS A 222 -17.80 -10.71 -10.70
C LYS A 222 -17.49 -11.77 -11.77
N GLN A 223 -16.73 -11.43 -12.81
CA GLN A 223 -16.31 -12.39 -13.83
C GLN A 223 -15.42 -13.50 -13.24
N GLY A 224 -14.55 -13.14 -12.29
CA GLY A 224 -13.74 -14.06 -11.50
C GLY A 224 -14.50 -14.83 -10.41
N LYS A 225 -15.84 -14.69 -10.34
CA LYS A 225 -16.72 -15.33 -9.35
C LYS A 225 -16.43 -14.97 -7.89
N LEU A 226 -15.71 -13.88 -7.63
CA LEU A 226 -15.48 -13.35 -6.30
C LEU A 226 -16.74 -12.62 -5.83
N LYS A 227 -17.30 -13.04 -4.67
CA LYS A 227 -18.52 -12.45 -4.11
C LYS A 227 -18.18 -11.24 -3.25
N PHE A 228 -18.98 -10.18 -3.37
CA PHE A 228 -18.87 -9.02 -2.50
C PHE A 228 -20.24 -8.39 -2.19
N PHE A 229 -20.32 -7.73 -1.04
CA PHE A 229 -21.47 -6.99 -0.53
C PHE A 229 -20.97 -5.58 -0.20
N VAL A 230 -21.43 -4.58 -0.95
CA VAL A 230 -21.09 -3.16 -0.75
C VAL A 230 -22.33 -2.43 -0.22
N GLY A 231 -22.11 -1.36 0.53
CA GLY A 231 -23.20 -0.63 1.20
C GLY A 231 -23.80 -1.39 2.39
N ASP A 232 -23.11 -2.40 2.92
CA ASP A 232 -23.61 -3.23 4.02
C ASP A 232 -22.47 -3.56 4.99
N GLY A 233 -22.67 -3.26 6.27
CA GLY A 233 -21.67 -3.46 7.32
C GLY A 233 -21.85 -4.77 8.09
N ILE A 234 -20.85 -5.15 8.86
CA ILE A 234 -20.97 -6.25 9.84
C ILE A 234 -21.67 -5.71 11.10
N SER A 235 -22.70 -6.43 11.57
CA SER A 235 -23.39 -6.14 12.83
C SER A 235 -22.90 -7.03 13.97
N THR A 236 -22.92 -8.35 13.78
CA THR A 236 -22.45 -9.33 14.78
C THR A 236 -21.65 -10.43 14.11
N VAL A 237 -20.75 -11.04 14.88
CA VAL A 237 -19.94 -12.19 14.45
C VAL A 237 -19.96 -13.25 15.54
N GLU A 238 -20.32 -14.46 15.14
CA GLU A 238 -20.33 -15.66 15.98
C GLU A 238 -19.27 -16.62 15.45
N VAL A 239 -18.43 -17.15 16.34
CA VAL A 239 -17.38 -18.13 16.01
C VAL A 239 -17.84 -19.48 16.56
N GLY A 240 -18.11 -20.42 15.66
CA GLY A 240 -18.38 -21.82 15.99
C GLY A 240 -17.10 -22.66 15.97
N ASP A 241 -17.26 -23.98 16.12
CA ASP A 241 -16.12 -24.91 16.15
C ASP A 241 -15.35 -24.99 14.82
N SER A 242 -16.05 -24.78 13.69
CA SER A 242 -15.49 -24.94 12.34
C SER A 242 -15.81 -23.79 11.36
N ASN A 243 -16.59 -22.81 11.80
CA ASN A 243 -17.06 -21.71 10.96
C ASN A 243 -17.17 -20.39 11.73
N VAL A 244 -17.22 -19.30 10.96
CA VAL A 244 -17.52 -17.95 11.40
C VAL A 244 -18.78 -17.49 10.67
N VAL A 245 -19.79 -17.09 11.43
CA VAL A 245 -21.05 -16.55 10.91
C VAL A 245 -21.11 -15.06 11.21
N ALA A 246 -21.21 -14.24 10.16
CA ALA A 246 -21.42 -12.81 10.30
C ALA A 246 -22.85 -12.43 9.91
N THR A 247 -23.51 -11.67 10.77
CA THR A 247 -24.78 -11.02 10.44
C THR A 247 -24.49 -9.60 9.97
N LEU A 248 -24.95 -9.26 8.77
CA LEU A 248 -24.81 -7.94 8.19
C LEU A 248 -25.87 -6.97 8.75
N GLN A 249 -25.67 -5.67 8.57
CA GLN A 249 -26.63 -4.65 9.00
C GLN A 249 -27.99 -4.79 8.29
N SER A 250 -28.01 -5.31 7.07
CA SER A 250 -29.24 -5.69 6.36
C SER A 250 -30.00 -6.88 6.96
N GLY A 251 -29.44 -7.56 7.98
CA GLY A 251 -29.96 -8.80 8.55
C GLY A 251 -29.55 -10.06 7.77
N LYS A 252 -28.87 -9.92 6.63
CA LYS A 252 -28.33 -11.05 5.88
C LYS A 252 -27.24 -11.75 6.67
N LYS A 253 -27.23 -13.09 6.65
CA LYS A 253 -26.13 -13.89 7.22
C LYS A 253 -25.17 -14.35 6.13
N VAL A 254 -23.87 -14.25 6.41
CA VAL A 254 -22.79 -14.80 5.60
C VAL A 254 -21.93 -15.72 6.47
N GLU A 255 -21.49 -16.82 5.90
CA GLU A 255 -20.72 -17.84 6.61
C GLU A 255 -19.46 -18.22 5.82
N ALA A 256 -18.39 -18.49 6.56
CA ALA A 256 -17.14 -19.02 6.04
C ALA A 256 -16.37 -19.79 7.12
N GLU A 257 -15.31 -20.50 6.73
CA GLU A 257 -14.38 -21.16 7.67
C GLU A 257 -13.60 -20.13 8.49
N LYS A 258 -13.17 -19.03 7.85
CA LYS A 258 -12.34 -17.99 8.48
C LYS A 258 -12.83 -16.59 8.12
N MET A 259 -12.43 -15.62 8.94
CA MET A 259 -12.67 -14.20 8.73
C MET A 259 -11.37 -13.41 8.78
N LEU A 260 -11.17 -12.55 7.78
CA LEU A 260 -10.13 -11.52 7.74
C LEU A 260 -10.75 -10.15 8.03
N VAL A 261 -10.21 -9.43 9.01
CA VAL A 261 -10.53 -8.04 9.32
C VAL A 261 -9.48 -7.14 8.65
N ALA A 262 -9.90 -6.37 7.65
CA ALA A 262 -9.06 -5.51 6.81
C ALA A 262 -9.66 -4.10 6.67
N ILE A 263 -10.10 -3.51 7.78
CA ILE A 263 -10.85 -2.24 7.81
C ILE A 263 -9.99 -0.98 8.00
N GLY A 264 -8.66 -1.13 8.00
CA GLY A 264 -7.72 -0.01 8.19
C GLY A 264 -6.65 -0.30 9.23
N ARG A 265 -5.81 0.70 9.46
CA ARG A 265 -4.64 0.65 10.34
C ARG A 265 -4.62 1.86 11.26
N ARG A 266 -3.99 1.73 12.43
CA ARG A 266 -3.75 2.83 13.38
C ARG A 266 -2.25 3.02 13.60
N PRO A 267 -1.77 4.24 13.91
CA PRO A 267 -0.39 4.43 14.32
C PRO A 267 -0.03 3.58 15.53
N TYR A 268 1.21 3.10 15.57
CA TYR A 268 1.74 2.33 16.68
C TYR A 268 2.61 3.21 17.58
N THR A 269 1.98 3.78 18.61
CA THR A 269 2.60 4.68 19.60
C THR A 269 2.78 4.02 20.98
N ASP A 270 2.30 2.79 21.13
CA ASP A 270 2.23 2.08 22.40
C ASP A 270 3.65 1.95 23.02
N GLY A 271 3.85 2.51 24.23
CA GLY A 271 5.12 2.43 24.96
C GLY A 271 6.25 3.33 24.44
N LEU A 272 6.00 4.23 23.47
CA LEU A 272 7.04 5.06 22.84
C LEU A 272 7.52 6.24 23.71
N GLY A 273 6.80 6.58 24.78
CA GLY A 273 7.14 7.68 25.69
C GLY A 273 6.68 9.07 25.21
N LEU A 274 5.70 9.14 24.30
CA LEU A 274 5.26 10.41 23.71
C LEU A 274 4.63 11.36 24.72
N GLU A 275 3.77 10.83 25.60
CA GLU A 275 3.01 11.61 26.58
C GLU A 275 3.95 12.23 27.62
N GLU A 276 4.91 11.45 28.13
CA GLU A 276 5.87 11.90 29.14
C GLU A 276 6.79 13.01 28.64
N LEU A 277 7.06 13.07 27.33
CA LEU A 277 7.83 14.15 26.69
C LEU A 277 6.94 15.29 26.16
N GLY A 278 5.62 15.19 26.28
CA GLY A 278 4.68 16.21 25.77
C GLY A 278 4.66 16.31 24.24
N ILE A 279 4.94 15.23 23.51
CA ILE A 279 4.84 15.21 22.05
C ILE A 279 3.36 15.23 21.65
N GLN A 280 2.99 16.19 20.81
CA GLN A 280 1.61 16.39 20.39
C GLN A 280 1.14 15.31 19.41
N THR A 281 -0.09 14.84 19.60
CA THR A 281 -0.73 13.86 18.72
C THR A 281 -2.17 14.26 18.39
N ASP A 282 -2.66 13.83 17.23
CA ASP A 282 -4.08 13.89 16.83
C ASP A 282 -4.54 12.49 16.45
N ARG A 283 -5.57 11.96 17.13
CA ARG A 283 -6.06 10.58 16.97
C ARG A 283 -4.94 9.53 17.01
N GLY A 284 -3.91 9.77 17.84
CA GLY A 284 -2.73 8.92 17.99
C GLY A 284 -1.65 9.11 16.92
N LYS A 285 -1.87 9.91 15.87
CA LYS A 285 -0.82 10.27 14.90
C LYS A 285 0.02 11.41 15.48
N VAL A 286 1.34 11.32 15.37
CA VAL A 286 2.27 12.37 15.80
C VAL A 286 2.13 13.59 14.89
N ILE A 287 1.99 14.76 15.49
CA ILE A 287 1.95 16.04 14.77
C ILE A 287 3.38 16.48 14.48
N VAL A 288 3.65 16.83 13.22
CA VAL A 288 4.94 17.33 12.75
C VAL A 288 4.74 18.59 11.92
N ASN A 289 5.78 19.42 11.84
CA ASN A 289 5.83 20.54 10.91
C ASN A 289 6.13 20.08 9.47
N GLU A 290 6.22 21.01 8.52
CA GLU A 290 6.51 20.74 7.11
C GLU A 290 7.92 20.15 6.84
N TYR A 291 8.78 20.16 7.85
CA TYR A 291 10.14 19.59 7.85
C TYR A 291 10.21 18.22 8.54
N LEU A 292 9.05 17.70 8.98
CA LEU A 292 8.86 16.42 9.68
C LEU A 292 9.39 16.40 11.13
N GLU A 293 9.62 17.56 11.72
CA GLU A 293 10.01 17.70 13.13
C GLU A 293 8.78 17.87 14.02
N THR A 294 8.81 17.25 15.19
CA THR A 294 7.75 17.37 16.22
C THR A 294 7.81 18.72 16.93
N ASN A 295 6.95 18.94 17.93
CA ASN A 295 7.04 20.10 18.83
C ASN A 295 8.26 20.05 19.78
N ILE A 296 9.03 18.95 19.79
CA ILE A 296 10.24 18.79 20.59
C ILE A 296 11.46 18.86 19.67
N ASP A 297 12.34 19.85 19.89
CA ASP A 297 13.55 20.05 19.08
C ASP A 297 14.40 18.77 19.03
N GLY A 298 14.78 18.38 17.81
CA GLY A 298 15.60 17.23 17.54
C GLY A 298 14.87 15.90 17.45
N ILE A 299 13.55 15.87 17.65
CA ILE A 299 12.73 14.68 17.44
C ILE A 299 11.89 14.85 16.16
N TYR A 300 12.08 13.93 15.23
CA TYR A 300 11.36 13.83 13.96
C TYR A 300 10.42 12.63 13.98
N ALA A 301 9.33 12.68 13.23
CA ALA A 301 8.44 11.53 13.04
C ALA A 301 8.08 11.36 11.57
N ILE A 302 8.00 10.11 11.10
CA ILE A 302 7.79 9.76 9.69
C ILE A 302 6.87 8.55 9.51
N GLY A 303 6.41 8.35 8.28
CA GLY A 303 5.57 7.24 7.85
C GLY A 303 4.20 7.25 8.51
N ASP A 304 3.63 6.05 8.66
CA ASP A 304 2.29 5.84 9.21
C ASP A 304 2.11 6.32 10.66
N LEU A 305 3.18 6.79 11.31
CA LEU A 305 3.12 7.45 12.60
C LEU A 305 2.54 8.88 12.49
N THR A 306 2.56 9.50 11.31
CA THR A 306 2.23 10.92 11.07
C THR A 306 0.94 11.10 10.27
N ILE A 307 0.39 12.32 10.28
CA ILE A 307 -0.81 12.69 9.51
C ILE A 307 -0.44 12.84 8.02
N SER A 308 -0.29 11.72 7.33
CA SER A 308 0.03 11.65 5.90
C SER A 308 -0.51 10.33 5.31
N PRO A 309 -0.47 10.14 3.98
CA PRO A 309 -0.87 8.86 3.39
C PRO A 309 -0.03 7.70 3.92
N ASP A 310 -0.69 6.63 4.40
CA ASP A 310 -0.06 5.43 4.98
C ASP A 310 0.50 4.51 3.87
N LEU A 311 1.60 4.95 3.24
CA LEU A 311 2.24 4.28 2.10
C LEU A 311 3.75 4.14 2.31
N ALA A 312 4.32 2.99 1.94
CA ALA A 312 5.73 2.68 2.17
C ALA A 312 6.69 3.66 1.50
N HIS A 313 6.42 4.07 0.25
CA HIS A 313 7.22 5.05 -0.48
C HIS A 313 7.08 6.47 0.09
N VAL A 314 5.94 6.82 0.67
CA VAL A 314 5.77 8.07 1.42
C VAL A 314 6.65 8.05 2.67
N ALA A 315 6.60 6.96 3.45
CA ALA A 315 7.46 6.80 4.62
C ALA A 315 8.96 6.88 4.27
N SER A 316 9.39 6.20 3.21
CA SER A 316 10.78 6.26 2.73
C SER A 316 11.20 7.66 2.30
N ARG A 317 10.33 8.38 1.57
CA ARG A 317 10.62 9.77 1.17
C ARG A 317 10.66 10.71 2.38
N GLN A 318 9.75 10.57 3.33
CA GLN A 318 9.77 11.30 4.59
C GLN A 318 11.07 11.03 5.35
N GLY A 319 11.52 9.76 5.43
CA GLY A 319 12.80 9.41 6.05
C GLY A 319 13.99 10.14 5.44
N ILE A 320 14.04 10.25 4.11
CA ILE A 320 15.08 11.03 3.42
C ILE A 320 15.01 12.51 3.80
N VAL A 321 13.82 13.11 3.78
CA VAL A 321 13.63 14.55 4.07
C VAL A 321 13.95 14.86 5.53
N ALA A 322 13.47 14.05 6.47
CA ALA A 322 13.72 14.21 7.91
C ALA A 322 15.22 14.17 8.22
N VAL A 323 15.96 13.23 7.61
CA VAL A 323 17.42 13.14 7.77
C VAL A 323 18.16 14.32 7.15
N GLU A 324 17.75 14.74 5.94
CA GLU A 324 18.35 15.93 5.30
C GLU A 324 18.15 17.19 6.15
N ASN A 325 16.99 17.33 6.80
CA ASN A 325 16.72 18.43 7.72
C ASN A 325 17.50 18.29 9.03
N ALA A 326 17.51 17.10 9.64
CA ALA A 326 18.19 16.84 10.90
C ALA A 326 19.72 17.03 10.85
N ILE A 327 20.36 16.66 9.72
CA ILE A 327 21.83 16.73 9.57
C ILE A 327 22.28 18.04 8.92
N LEU A 328 21.61 18.49 7.87
CA LEU A 328 22.11 19.55 6.99
C LEU A 328 21.44 20.91 7.23
N ASP A 329 20.44 20.98 8.13
CA ASP A 329 19.62 22.18 8.38
C ASP A 329 19.05 22.79 7.09
N LYS A 330 18.74 21.93 6.11
CA LYS A 330 18.35 22.35 4.75
C LYS A 330 16.97 23.00 4.67
N LYS A 331 16.15 22.88 5.73
CA LYS A 331 14.73 23.30 5.77
C LYS A 331 13.99 22.92 4.48
N LYS A 332 14.11 21.65 4.10
CA LYS A 332 13.45 21.07 2.94
C LYS A 332 12.05 20.60 3.31
N LYS A 333 11.04 21.19 2.68
CA LYS A 333 9.63 20.83 2.88
C LYS A 333 9.32 19.48 2.25
N MET A 334 8.49 18.68 2.93
CA MET A 334 7.93 17.47 2.35
C MET A 334 6.78 17.81 1.39
N SER A 335 6.84 17.30 0.16
CA SER A 335 5.78 17.45 -0.85
C SER A 335 4.88 16.22 -0.83
N TYR A 336 3.56 16.47 -0.85
CA TYR A 336 2.52 15.43 -1.02
C TYR A 336 1.67 15.69 -2.26
N LYS A 337 2.14 16.54 -3.19
CA LYS A 337 1.39 16.97 -4.37
C LYS A 337 1.04 15.79 -5.29
N ALA A 338 2.01 14.90 -5.55
CA ALA A 338 1.82 13.74 -6.41
C ALA A 338 2.21 12.43 -5.69
N VAL A 339 1.44 12.03 -4.69
CA VAL A 339 1.63 10.71 -4.04
C VAL A 339 0.93 9.63 -4.89
N PRO A 340 1.66 8.69 -5.51
CA PRO A 340 1.03 7.60 -6.24
C PRO A 340 0.47 6.56 -5.27
N GLY A 341 -0.69 6.00 -5.57
CA GLY A 341 -1.29 4.86 -4.90
C GLY A 341 -1.53 3.73 -5.89
N CYS A 342 -1.24 2.48 -5.49
CA CYS A 342 -1.42 1.30 -6.34
C CYS A 342 -2.16 0.20 -5.57
N VAL A 343 -3.02 -0.54 -6.28
CA VAL A 343 -3.71 -1.73 -5.84
C VAL A 343 -3.42 -2.83 -6.85
N PHE A 344 -2.80 -3.91 -6.40
CA PHE A 344 -2.27 -4.97 -7.25
C PHE A 344 -3.32 -6.07 -7.51
N THR A 345 -4.53 -5.65 -7.87
CA THR A 345 -5.59 -6.53 -8.37
C THR A 345 -5.41 -6.80 -9.86
N GLU A 346 -6.32 -7.57 -10.45
CA GLU A 346 -6.40 -7.78 -11.89
C GLU A 346 -7.79 -7.35 -12.39
N PRO A 347 -7.89 -6.27 -13.19
CA PRO A 347 -6.79 -5.38 -13.57
C PRO A 347 -6.20 -4.62 -12.37
N GLU A 348 -4.96 -4.14 -12.51
CA GLU A 348 -4.33 -3.28 -11.50
C GLU A 348 -5.05 -1.93 -11.46
N VAL A 349 -5.03 -1.28 -10.30
CA VAL A 349 -5.53 0.09 -10.13
C VAL A 349 -4.40 0.96 -9.63
N ALA A 350 -4.19 2.10 -10.27
CA ALA A 350 -3.18 3.06 -9.89
C ALA A 350 -3.71 4.48 -10.04
N SER A 351 -3.47 5.36 -9.07
CA SER A 351 -3.88 6.76 -9.15
C SER A 351 -2.89 7.70 -8.48
N VAL A 352 -2.85 8.95 -8.94
CA VAL A 352 -1.97 10.00 -8.40
C VAL A 352 -2.67 11.34 -8.42
N GLY A 353 -2.35 12.22 -7.46
CA GLY A 353 -2.91 13.56 -7.38
C GLY A 353 -4.39 13.54 -6.99
N MET A 354 -5.15 14.49 -7.53
CA MET A 354 -6.58 14.63 -7.26
C MET A 354 -7.39 13.58 -8.02
N LYS A 355 -8.40 13.03 -7.34
CA LYS A 355 -9.47 12.26 -7.97
C LYS A 355 -10.54 13.21 -8.51
N GLU A 356 -11.30 12.78 -9.50
CA GLU A 356 -12.30 13.62 -10.17
C GLU A 356 -13.36 14.10 -9.17
N LYS A 357 -13.81 13.19 -8.28
CA LYS A 357 -14.72 13.54 -7.19
C LYS A 357 -14.16 14.64 -6.29
N GLN A 358 -12.87 14.59 -5.97
CA GLN A 358 -12.21 15.57 -5.10
C GLN A 358 -12.09 16.94 -5.80
N ALA A 359 -11.74 16.96 -7.10
CA ALA A 359 -11.69 18.20 -7.88
C ALA A 359 -13.07 18.88 -7.95
N LYS A 360 -14.13 18.08 -8.14
CA LYS A 360 -15.52 18.56 -8.12
C LYS A 360 -15.94 19.10 -6.75
N GLU A 361 -15.67 18.38 -5.67
CA GLU A 361 -15.99 18.81 -4.29
C GLU A 361 -15.23 20.07 -3.87
N ALA A 362 -14.00 20.24 -4.37
CA ALA A 362 -13.19 21.44 -4.15
C ALA A 362 -13.59 22.65 -5.01
N GLY A 363 -14.55 22.49 -5.95
CA GLY A 363 -14.98 23.57 -6.84
C GLY A 363 -13.91 24.01 -7.84
N ILE A 364 -12.98 23.12 -8.20
CA ILE A 364 -11.93 23.39 -9.18
C ILE A 364 -12.53 23.29 -10.59
N ASN A 365 -12.21 24.23 -11.47
CA ASN A 365 -12.46 24.08 -12.90
C ASN A 365 -11.45 23.08 -13.46
N TYR A 366 -11.92 21.95 -13.99
CA TYR A 366 -11.06 20.91 -14.54
C TYR A 366 -11.58 20.39 -15.89
N LYS A 367 -10.68 19.78 -16.65
CA LYS A 367 -10.99 18.96 -17.83
C LYS A 367 -10.60 17.51 -17.55
N VAL A 368 -11.25 16.59 -18.26
CA VAL A 368 -10.96 15.15 -18.19
C VAL A 368 -10.69 14.64 -19.59
N GLY A 369 -9.58 13.95 -19.75
CA GLY A 369 -9.27 13.12 -20.90
C GLY A 369 -9.25 11.65 -20.51
N LYS A 370 -9.81 10.77 -21.34
CA LYS A 370 -9.95 9.35 -21.03
C LYS A 370 -9.79 8.47 -22.27
N PHE A 371 -9.03 7.39 -22.12
CA PHE A 371 -8.81 6.41 -23.18
C PHE A 371 -9.00 4.97 -22.70
N ASP A 372 -9.75 4.17 -23.45
CA ASP A 372 -10.07 2.77 -23.10
C ASP A 372 -8.95 1.83 -23.56
N PHE A 373 -8.54 0.88 -22.70
CA PHE A 373 -7.53 -0.13 -23.03
C PHE A 373 -7.91 -0.97 -24.25
N ARG A 374 -9.20 -1.11 -24.56
CA ARG A 374 -9.69 -1.78 -25.79
C ARG A 374 -9.19 -1.14 -27.08
N GLY A 375 -8.89 0.16 -27.07
CA GLY A 375 -8.31 0.86 -28.22
C GLY A 375 -6.83 0.53 -28.46
N LEU A 376 -6.14 -0.07 -27.47
CA LEU A 376 -4.70 -0.31 -27.56
C LEU A 376 -4.38 -1.63 -28.25
N GLY A 377 -3.64 -1.57 -29.37
CA GLY A 377 -3.14 -2.75 -30.06
C GLY A 377 -2.31 -3.68 -29.15
N LYS A 378 -1.54 -3.10 -28.21
CA LYS A 378 -0.78 -3.88 -27.22
C LYS A 378 -1.69 -4.65 -26.26
N ALA A 379 -2.76 -4.03 -25.77
CA ALA A 379 -3.74 -4.68 -24.90
C ALA A 379 -4.47 -5.81 -25.63
N GLN A 380 -4.80 -5.60 -26.91
CA GLN A 380 -5.37 -6.62 -27.81
C GLN A 380 -4.43 -7.83 -27.95
N ALA A 381 -3.16 -7.59 -28.24
CA ALA A 381 -2.16 -8.65 -28.37
C ALA A 381 -1.97 -9.48 -27.07
N MET A 382 -2.18 -8.85 -25.91
CA MET A 382 -2.09 -9.52 -24.60
C MET A 382 -3.40 -10.18 -24.15
N GLY A 383 -4.53 -9.88 -24.80
CA GLY A 383 -5.86 -10.26 -24.32
C GLY A 383 -6.30 -9.52 -23.05
N LYS A 384 -5.69 -8.37 -22.75
CA LYS A 384 -5.85 -7.60 -21.50
C LYS A 384 -6.63 -6.30 -21.74
N LEU A 385 -7.90 -6.45 -22.10
CA LEU A 385 -8.73 -5.37 -22.64
C LEU A 385 -9.47 -4.53 -21.58
N GLN A 386 -9.43 -4.94 -20.31
CA GLN A 386 -10.25 -4.28 -19.29
C GLN A 386 -9.53 -3.06 -18.75
N GLY A 387 -10.17 -1.90 -18.85
CA GLY A 387 -9.71 -0.71 -18.15
C GLY A 387 -9.60 0.54 -19.00
N PHE A 388 -9.01 1.58 -18.43
CA PHE A 388 -8.82 2.88 -19.06
C PHE A 388 -7.66 3.64 -18.41
N VAL A 389 -7.15 4.64 -19.11
CA VAL A 389 -6.38 5.75 -18.53
C VAL A 389 -7.30 6.97 -18.44
N LYS A 390 -7.26 7.69 -17.32
CA LYS A 390 -7.97 8.94 -17.09
C LYS A 390 -6.99 9.99 -16.58
N VAL A 391 -6.97 11.15 -17.22
CA VAL A 391 -6.15 12.32 -16.85
C VAL A 391 -7.06 13.49 -16.51
N ILE A 392 -6.73 14.21 -15.45
CA ILE A 392 -7.48 15.38 -14.96
C ILE A 392 -6.53 16.57 -14.97
N THR A 393 -6.92 17.62 -15.69
CA THR A 393 -6.18 18.89 -15.76
C THR A 393 -6.96 20.04 -15.17
N ASP A 394 -6.27 21.07 -14.68
CA ASP A 394 -6.91 22.34 -14.32
C ASP A 394 -7.21 23.20 -15.58
N GLU A 395 -7.78 24.39 -15.38
CA GLU A 395 -8.09 25.31 -16.48
C GLU A 395 -6.85 25.81 -17.27
N LYS A 396 -5.65 25.69 -16.70
CA LYS A 396 -4.37 26.04 -17.33
C LYS A 396 -3.67 24.84 -17.97
N ASP A 397 -4.41 23.74 -18.12
CA ASP A 397 -3.95 22.46 -18.66
C ASP A 397 -2.94 21.70 -17.79
N VAL A 398 -2.66 22.16 -16.56
CA VAL A 398 -1.73 21.47 -15.66
C VAL A 398 -2.37 20.18 -15.19
N ILE A 399 -1.63 19.07 -15.28
CA ILE A 399 -2.08 17.77 -14.79
C ILE A 399 -2.13 17.81 -13.26
N ILE A 400 -3.33 17.70 -12.71
CA ILE A 400 -3.58 17.72 -11.25
C ILE A 400 -3.94 16.35 -10.70
N GLY A 401 -4.24 15.38 -11.57
CA GLY A 401 -4.61 14.04 -11.17
C GLY A 401 -4.67 13.06 -12.32
N ALA A 402 -4.54 11.78 -12.01
CA ALA A 402 -4.75 10.70 -12.96
C ALA A 402 -5.16 9.40 -12.27
N ALA A 403 -5.85 8.54 -13.03
CA ALA A 403 -6.17 7.19 -12.64
C ALA A 403 -5.98 6.24 -13.83
N ILE A 404 -5.38 5.09 -13.58
CA ILE A 404 -5.23 3.99 -14.52
C ILE A 404 -5.84 2.76 -13.86
N ILE A 405 -6.76 2.11 -14.56
CA ILE A 405 -7.15 0.74 -14.24
C ILE A 405 -6.84 -0.10 -15.48
N GLY A 406 -6.05 -1.14 -15.34
CA GLY A 406 -5.60 -1.93 -16.48
C GLY A 406 -4.39 -2.79 -16.17
N GLU A 407 -3.89 -3.47 -17.20
CA GLU A 407 -2.63 -4.20 -17.13
C GLU A 407 -1.46 -3.23 -16.92
N ARG A 408 -0.56 -3.53 -15.98
CA ARG A 408 0.62 -2.71 -15.63
C ARG A 408 0.30 -1.26 -15.22
N ALA A 409 -0.89 -1.01 -14.67
CA ALA A 409 -1.27 0.32 -14.21
C ALA A 409 -0.26 0.89 -13.20
N ALA A 410 0.28 0.05 -12.30
CA ALA A 410 1.22 0.49 -11.28
C ALA A 410 2.54 1.01 -11.87
N ASP A 411 3.04 0.39 -12.93
CA ASP A 411 4.28 0.80 -13.61
C ASP A 411 4.04 2.03 -14.51
N MET A 412 2.91 2.05 -15.22
CA MET A 412 2.52 3.15 -16.11
C MET A 412 2.33 4.48 -15.36
N LEU A 413 1.83 4.43 -14.12
CA LEU A 413 1.55 5.62 -13.31
C LEU A 413 2.79 6.49 -13.05
N GLY A 414 4.00 5.93 -13.16
CA GLY A 414 5.24 6.66 -12.91
C GLY A 414 5.39 7.93 -13.74
N GLU A 415 4.99 7.89 -15.02
CA GLU A 415 5.02 9.03 -15.93
C GLU A 415 4.10 10.17 -15.44
N LEU A 416 2.85 9.84 -15.14
CA LEU A 416 1.86 10.81 -14.65
C LEU A 416 2.20 11.33 -13.25
N THR A 417 2.90 10.53 -12.44
CA THR A 417 3.39 10.97 -11.13
C THR A 417 4.44 12.08 -11.27
N VAL A 418 5.38 11.93 -12.21
CA VAL A 418 6.36 12.97 -12.51
C VAL A 418 5.66 14.22 -13.04
N ALA A 419 4.72 14.07 -13.96
CA ALA A 419 3.98 15.18 -14.53
C ALA A 419 3.20 15.98 -13.46
N CYS A 420 2.47 15.29 -12.58
CA CYS A 420 1.75 15.91 -11.46
C CYS A 420 2.70 16.63 -10.49
N GLU A 421 3.83 16.01 -10.10
CA GLU A 421 4.76 16.60 -9.13
C GLU A 421 5.33 17.93 -9.67
N PHE A 422 5.81 17.91 -10.92
CA PHE A 422 6.42 19.08 -11.55
C PHE A 422 5.43 20.06 -12.18
N GLY A 423 4.13 19.73 -12.23
CA GLY A 423 3.10 20.60 -12.78
C GLY A 423 3.21 20.77 -14.29
N LEU A 424 3.47 19.67 -15.01
CA LEU A 424 3.47 19.65 -16.47
C LEU A 424 2.02 19.71 -16.99
N THR A 425 1.87 20.28 -18.19
CA THR A 425 0.58 20.34 -18.89
C THR A 425 0.28 19.07 -19.67
N ALA A 426 -1.00 18.81 -19.98
CA ALA A 426 -1.36 17.68 -20.83
C ALA A 426 -0.77 17.81 -22.24
N GLU A 427 -0.70 19.03 -22.79
CA GLU A 427 -0.01 19.31 -24.04
C GLU A 427 1.47 18.91 -23.98
N GLN A 428 2.22 19.39 -22.98
CA GLN A 428 3.65 19.09 -22.84
C GLN A 428 3.97 17.59 -22.75
N VAL A 429 3.15 16.82 -22.04
CA VAL A 429 3.35 15.38 -21.90
C VAL A 429 2.85 14.64 -23.14
N GLY A 430 1.73 15.07 -23.71
CA GLY A 430 1.12 14.46 -24.89
C GLY A 430 1.94 14.63 -26.17
N GLU A 431 2.79 15.66 -26.28
CA GLU A 431 3.69 15.86 -27.43
C GLU A 431 4.91 14.92 -27.43
N VAL A 432 5.18 14.24 -26.32
CA VAL A 432 6.32 13.33 -26.21
C VAL A 432 6.08 12.07 -27.04
N ILE A 433 7.11 11.59 -27.73
CA ILE A 433 7.06 10.33 -28.49
C ILE A 433 6.90 9.15 -27.51
N HIS A 434 5.73 8.52 -27.52
CA HIS A 434 5.46 7.29 -26.79
C HIS A 434 5.84 6.06 -27.65
N PRO A 435 6.46 5.03 -27.06
CA PRO A 435 6.87 3.84 -27.81
C PRO A 435 5.65 3.03 -28.30
N HIS A 436 5.73 2.52 -29.53
CA HIS A 436 4.68 1.69 -30.15
C HIS A 436 5.17 0.27 -30.49
N PRO A 437 4.37 -0.79 -30.27
CA PRO A 437 3.11 -0.80 -29.52
C PRO A 437 3.34 -0.97 -28.00
N THR A 438 2.80 -0.07 -27.17
CA THR A 438 2.86 -0.18 -25.70
C THR A 438 1.54 0.18 -25.03
N LEU A 439 1.42 -0.13 -23.73
CA LEU A 439 0.25 0.29 -22.94
C LEU A 439 0.31 1.79 -22.61
N CYS A 440 1.51 2.39 -22.60
CA CYS A 440 1.72 3.82 -22.35
C CYS A 440 1.11 4.70 -23.43
N GLU A 441 0.85 4.19 -24.64
CA GLU A 441 0.07 4.92 -25.64
C GLU A 441 -1.34 5.29 -25.13
N GLY A 442 -1.89 4.54 -24.17
CA GLY A 442 -3.14 4.92 -23.51
C GLY A 442 -3.03 6.19 -22.66
N ILE A 443 -1.82 6.50 -22.15
CA ILE A 443 -1.54 7.77 -21.46
C ILE A 443 -1.55 8.91 -22.49
N MET A 444 -0.82 8.74 -23.59
CA MET A 444 -0.78 9.71 -24.70
C MET A 444 -2.19 10.05 -25.21
N GLU A 445 -2.99 9.05 -25.54
CA GLU A 445 -4.35 9.29 -26.05
C GLU A 445 -5.27 9.93 -25.00
N ALA A 446 -5.15 9.55 -23.72
CA ALA A 446 -5.90 10.21 -22.65
C ALA A 446 -5.48 11.67 -22.45
N LEU A 447 -4.20 12.00 -22.64
CA LEU A 447 -3.70 13.38 -22.62
C LEU A 447 -4.25 14.18 -23.81
N HIS A 448 -4.28 13.61 -25.02
CA HIS A 448 -4.87 14.26 -26.20
C HIS A 448 -6.39 14.42 -26.10
N ASP A 449 -7.10 13.49 -25.46
CA ASP A 449 -8.55 13.58 -25.27
C ASP A 449 -8.96 14.75 -24.35
N VAL A 450 -8.07 15.25 -23.48
CA VAL A 450 -8.29 16.50 -22.71
C VAL A 450 -8.67 17.65 -23.65
N HIS A 451 -8.09 17.67 -24.86
CA HIS A 451 -8.31 18.68 -25.90
C HIS A 451 -9.12 18.17 -27.10
N LYS A 452 -9.72 16.97 -27.00
CA LYS A 452 -10.46 16.32 -28.10
C LYS A 452 -9.61 16.08 -29.35
N GLN A 453 -8.36 15.69 -29.13
CA GLN A 453 -7.37 15.42 -30.18
C GLN A 453 -6.91 13.94 -30.21
N SER A 454 -7.52 13.08 -29.40
CA SER A 454 -7.23 11.65 -29.40
C SER A 454 -7.53 11.05 -30.78
N VAL A 455 -6.57 10.33 -31.34
CA VAL A 455 -6.58 9.83 -32.72
C VAL A 455 -7.25 8.46 -32.79
N HIS A 456 -7.18 7.69 -31.71
CA HIS A 456 -7.64 6.30 -31.68
C HIS A 456 -8.93 6.10 -30.86
N SER A 457 -9.62 7.19 -30.47
CA SER A 457 -10.92 7.14 -29.79
C SER A 457 -12.09 7.30 -30.77
N VAL A 458 -13.20 6.64 -30.48
CA VAL A 458 -14.48 6.89 -31.14
C VAL A 458 -15.29 7.81 -30.22
N GLU A 459 -15.76 8.94 -30.75
CA GLU A 459 -16.64 9.89 -30.03
C GLU A 459 -17.98 9.26 -29.58
#